data_AF-A0A8T3T7E3-F1
#
_entry.id   AF-A0A8T3T7E3-F1
#
_cell.length_a   1.000
_cell.length_b   1.000
_cell.length_c   1.000
_cell.angle_alpha   90.00
_cell.angle_beta   90.00
_cell.angle_gamma   90.00
#
_symmetry.space_group_name_H-M   'P 1'
#
loop_
_entity.id
_entity.type
_entity.pdbx_description
1 polymer ?
#
loop_
_entity_poly.entity_id
_entity_poly.type
_entity_poly.pdbx_seq_one_letter_code
_entity_poly.pdbx_strand_id
1 'polypeptide(L)'
;MLERLVQQLPFPVRKSLRGYDLAVRVTLVAIGILLIGSGLVWIAQGLNLSFAPRSFMTADRSWILIGAIAVVAGAVLLARARQRG
;
A
#
# COMPACT_ATOMS: atom_id res chain seq x y z
N MET A 1 -14.18 28.32 37.88
CA MET A 1 -13.90 29.56 37.13
C MET A 1 -12.89 29.35 36.01
N LEU A 2 -11.79 28.62 36.25
CA LEU A 2 -10.73 28.34 35.26
C LEU A 2 -11.17 27.49 34.05
N GLU A 3 -12.11 26.55 34.24
CA GLU A 3 -12.71 25.73 33.16
C GLU A 3 -13.35 26.56 32.04
N ARG A 4 -13.93 27.73 32.36
CA ARG A 4 -14.59 28.59 31.36
C ARG A 4 -13.61 29.39 30.51
N LEU A 5 -12.38 29.59 30.99
CA LEU A 5 -11.33 30.32 30.27
C LEU A 5 -10.64 29.44 29.23
N VAL A 6 -10.51 28.14 29.49
CA VAL A 6 -9.92 27.18 28.55
C VAL A 6 -10.81 26.97 27.31
N GLN A 7 -12.13 27.09 27.46
CA GLN A 7 -13.10 26.99 26.36
C GLN A 7 -13.26 28.25 25.50
N GLN A 8 -12.72 29.40 25.93
CA GLN A 8 -12.77 30.66 25.17
C GLN A 8 -11.59 30.85 24.21
N LEU A 9 -10.70 29.87 24.09
CA LEU A 9 -9.56 29.97 23.20
C LEU A 9 -10.05 29.89 21.73
N PRO A 10 -9.84 30.94 20.92
CA PRO A 10 -10.34 31.02 19.53
C PRO A 10 -9.52 30.17 18.55
N PHE A 11 -8.62 29.33 19.06
CA PHE A 11 -7.68 28.60 18.23
C PHE A 11 -8.07 27.12 18.15
N PRO A 12 -8.24 26.56 16.95
CA PRO A 12 -8.41 25.12 16.80
C PRO A 12 -7.15 24.45 17.32
N VAL A 13 -7.27 23.56 18.31
CA VAL A 13 -6.21 22.64 18.70
C VAL A 13 -5.97 21.69 17.53
N ARG A 14 -5.18 22.10 16.53
CA ARG A 14 -4.72 21.23 15.46
C ARG A 14 -3.87 20.14 16.11
N LYS A 15 -4.42 18.93 16.24
CA LYS A 15 -3.59 17.72 16.40
C LYS A 15 -2.54 17.74 15.29
N SER A 16 -1.29 17.43 15.63
CA SER A 16 -0.20 17.30 14.66
C SER A 16 -0.55 16.19 13.64
N LEU A 17 -1.13 16.57 12.50
CA LEU A 17 -1.54 15.65 11.43
C LEU A 17 -0.33 14.93 10.79
N ARG A 18 0.89 15.47 10.98
CA ARG A 18 2.14 14.93 10.43
C ARG A 18 2.40 13.47 10.78
N GLY A 19 2.07 13.05 12.01
CA GLY A 19 2.28 11.67 12.44
C GLY A 19 1.38 10.68 11.70
N TYR A 20 0.12 11.06 11.47
CA TYR A 20 -0.86 10.27 10.72
C TYR A 20 -0.48 10.19 9.24
N ASP A 21 -0.06 11.30 8.63
CA ASP A 21 0.35 11.33 7.23
C ASP A 21 1.57 10.44 6.97
N LEU A 22 2.54 10.43 7.89
CA LEU A 22 3.70 9.54 7.83
C LEU A 22 3.29 8.08 7.95
N ALA A 23 2.47 7.73 8.95
CA ALA A 23 2.01 6.36 9.15
C ALA A 23 1.27 5.84 7.92
N VAL A 24 0.33 6.63 7.38
CA VAL A 24 -0.43 6.22 6.18
C VAL A 24 0.49 6.10 4.96
N ARG A 25 1.45 7.01 4.79
CA ARG A 25 2.42 6.92 3.69
C ARG A 25 3.25 5.64 3.80
N VAL A 26 3.78 5.32 4.97
CA VAL A 26 4.57 4.10 5.20
C VAL A 26 3.73 2.86 4.91
N THR A 27 2.47 2.82 5.37
CA THR A 27 1.55 1.72 5.08
C THR A 27 1.30 1.56 3.58
N LEU A 28 1.01 2.65 2.86
CA LEU A 28 0.77 2.61 1.41
C LEU A 28 2.01 2.13 0.65
N VAL A 29 3.20 2.55 1.06
CA VAL A 29 4.47 2.10 0.46
C VAL A 29 4.70 0.62 0.71
N ALA A 30 4.57 0.17 1.96
CA ALA A 30 4.79 -1.22 2.33
C ALA A 30 3.84 -2.17 1.58
N ILE A 31 2.54 -1.89 1.60
CA ILE A 31 1.54 -2.70 0.88
C ILE A 31 1.80 -2.64 -0.64
N GLY A 32 2.13 -1.47 -1.19
CA GLY A 32 2.42 -1.32 -2.61
C GLY A 32 3.59 -2.19 -3.07
N ILE A 33 4.71 -2.17 -2.31
CA ILE A 33 5.89 -3.01 -2.62
C ILE A 33 5.54 -4.50 -2.52
N LEU A 34 4.84 -4.91 -1.46
CA LEU A 34 4.45 -6.30 -1.27
C LEU A 34 3.55 -6.80 -2.41
N LEU A 35 2.55 -6.01 -2.82
CA LEU A 35 1.67 -6.37 -3.94
C LEU A 35 2.43 -6.51 -5.26
N ILE A 36 3.36 -5.60 -5.55
CA ILE A 36 4.19 -5.70 -6.76
C ILE A 36 5.06 -6.96 -6.70
N GLY A 37 5.76 -7.19 -5.60
CA GLY A 37 6.62 -8.36 -5.43
C GLY A 37 5.84 -9.67 -5.55
N SER A 38 4.72 -9.80 -4.84
CA SER A 38 3.85 -10.98 -4.92
C SER A 38 3.25 -11.16 -6.31
N GLY A 39 2.78 -10.08 -6.95
CA GLY A 39 2.22 -10.13 -8.29
C GLY A 39 3.22 -10.59 -9.35
N LEU A 40 4.48 -10.15 -9.27
CA LEU A 40 5.56 -10.63 -10.14
C LEU A 40 5.83 -12.12 -9.94
N VAL A 41 5.80 -12.62 -8.70
CA VAL A 41 5.95 -14.06 -8.42
C VAL A 41 4.80 -14.86 -9.05
N TRP A 42 3.55 -14.40 -8.91
CA TRP A 42 2.39 -15.08 -9.50
C TRP A 42 2.43 -15.08 -11.03
N ILE A 43 2.87 -13.98 -11.66
CA ILE A 43 3.10 -13.93 -13.11
C ILE A 43 4.16 -14.96 -13.51
N ALA A 44 5.29 -14.99 -12.81
CA ALA A 44 6.37 -15.93 -13.09
C ALA A 44 5.93 -17.39 -12.95
N GLN A 45 5.10 -17.70 -11.95
CA GLN A 45 4.51 -19.03 -11.75
C GLN A 45 3.53 -19.39 -12.87
N GLY A 46 2.61 -18.49 -13.23
CA GLY A 46 1.65 -18.71 -14.32
C GLY A 46 2.32 -18.89 -15.68
N LEU A 47 3.44 -18.19 -15.92
CA LEU A 47 4.30 -18.36 -17.09
C LEU A 47 5.19 -19.61 -17.04
N ASN A 48 5.15 -20.36 -15.93
CA ASN A 48 5.95 -21.56 -15.72
C ASN A 48 7.47 -21.30 -15.84
N LEU A 49 7.94 -20.14 -15.35
CA LEU A 49 9.36 -19.80 -15.38
C LEU A 49 10.17 -20.72 -14.44
N SER A 50 11.37 -21.12 -14.88
CA SER A 50 12.20 -22.13 -14.20
C SER A 50 12.71 -21.71 -12.83
N PHE A 51 12.90 -20.41 -12.59
CA PHE A 51 13.35 -19.86 -11.32
C PHE A 51 12.18 -19.54 -10.36
N ALA A 52 10.93 -19.64 -10.82
CA ALA A 52 9.78 -19.35 -9.98
C ALA A 52 9.50 -20.50 -8.99
N PRO A 53 9.11 -20.21 -7.73
CA PRO A 53 8.75 -21.25 -6.78
C PRO A 53 7.61 -22.11 -7.32
N ARG A 54 7.67 -23.44 -7.16
CA ARG A 54 6.62 -24.35 -7.62
C ARG A 54 5.48 -24.39 -6.61
N SER A 55 4.25 -24.28 -7.11
CA SER A 55 3.01 -24.37 -6.33
C SER A 55 1.83 -24.75 -7.24
N PHE A 56 0.62 -24.82 -6.67
CA PHE A 56 -0.62 -24.98 -7.43
C PHE A 56 -0.89 -23.88 -8.48
N MET A 57 -0.18 -22.75 -8.41
CA MET A 57 -0.31 -21.62 -9.32
C MET A 57 0.46 -21.81 -10.63
N THR A 58 1.30 -22.83 -10.69
CA THR A 58 2.28 -23.00 -11.75
C THR A 58 1.63 -23.46 -13.06
N ALA A 59 1.99 -22.83 -14.17
CA ALA A 59 1.49 -23.12 -15.52
C ALA A 59 -0.02 -22.88 -15.70
N ASP A 60 -0.67 -22.22 -14.75
CA ASP A 60 -2.04 -21.74 -14.84
C ASP A 60 -2.06 -20.25 -15.23
N ARG A 61 -2.63 -19.98 -16.41
CA ARG A 61 -2.68 -18.62 -17.00
C ARG A 61 -3.50 -17.64 -16.16
N SER A 62 -4.40 -18.12 -15.31
CA SER A 62 -5.20 -17.28 -14.41
C SER A 62 -4.30 -16.46 -13.49
N TRP A 63 -3.18 -17.02 -13.05
CA TRP A 63 -2.21 -16.36 -12.16
C TRP A 63 -1.42 -15.24 -12.84
N ILE A 64 -1.29 -15.28 -14.17
CA ILE A 64 -0.72 -14.17 -14.94
C ILE A 64 -1.63 -12.93 -14.81
N LEU A 65 -2.95 -13.13 -14.96
CA LEU A 65 -3.91 -12.04 -14.86
C LEU A 65 -4.01 -11.51 -13.42
N ILE A 66 -4.11 -12.41 -12.43
CA ILE A 66 -4.17 -12.05 -11.01
C ILE A 66 -2.89 -11.28 -10.61
N GLY A 67 -1.73 -11.76 -11.02
CA GLY A 67 -0.46 -11.10 -10.74
C GLY A 67 -0.34 -9.74 -11.43
N ALA A 68 -0.80 -9.60 -12.68
CA ALA A 68 -0.83 -8.31 -13.37
C ALA A 68 -1.72 -7.28 -12.64
N ILE A 69 -2.90 -7.71 -12.19
CA ILE A 69 -3.80 -6.87 -11.39
C ILE A 69 -3.13 -6.46 -10.07
N ALA A 70 -2.46 -7.38 -9.39
CA ALA A 70 -1.74 -7.09 -8.14
C ALA A 70 -0.61 -6.07 -8.36
N VAL A 71 0.18 -6.21 -9.43
CA VAL A 71 1.23 -5.24 -9.79
C VAL A 71 0.63 -3.85 -10.05
N VAL A 72 -0.45 -3.76 -10.84
CA VAL A 72 -1.11 -2.48 -11.12
C VAL A 72 -1.67 -1.86 -9.84
N ALA A 73 -2.33 -2.64 -8.98
CA ALA A 73 -2.85 -2.16 -7.70
C ALA A 73 -1.72 -1.63 -6.80
N GLY A 74 -0.61 -2.36 -6.70
CA GLY A 74 0.56 -1.93 -5.93
C GLY A 74 1.17 -0.64 -6.49
N ALA A 75 1.31 -0.52 -7.81
CA ALA A 75 1.81 0.70 -8.45
C ALA A 75 0.90 1.92 -8.16
N VAL A 76 -0.42 1.72 -8.17
CA VAL A 76 -1.40 2.75 -7.81
C VAL A 76 -1.26 3.17 -6.34
N LEU A 77 -1.02 2.23 -5.41
CA LEU A 77 -0.78 2.57 -4.00
C LEU A 77 0.51 3.40 -3.84
N LEU A 78 1.58 3.04 -4.54
CA LEU A 78 2.83 3.80 -4.51
C LEU A 78 2.65 5.21 -5.10
N ALA A 79 1.89 5.35 -6.17
CA ALA A 79 1.55 6.66 -6.74
C ALA A 79 0.78 7.53 -5.74
N ARG A 80 -0.21 6.96 -5.03
CA ARG A 80 -0.95 7.66 -3.97
C ARG A 80 -0.09 8.01 -2.76
N ALA A 81 0.88 7.16 -2.40
CA ALA A 81 1.81 7.46 -1.32
C ALA A 81 2.68 8.69 -1.63
N ARG A 82 3.07 8.88 -2.91
CA ARG A 82 3.85 10.03 -3.38
C ARG A 82 3.04 11.34 -3.33
N GLN A 83 1.74 11.28 -3.60
CA GLN A 83 0.86 12.46 -3.56
C GLN A 83 0.61 12.99 -2.12
N ARG A 84 1.00 12.23 -1.10
CA ARG A 84 0.84 12.59 0.33
C ARG A 84 2.15 13.03 1.00
N GLY A 85 3.26 13.06 0.26
CA GLY A 85 4.56 13.58 0.72
C GLY A 85 4.77 15.00 0.25
#